data_AF-A0A521ZZK8-F1
#
_entry.id   AF-A0A521ZZK8-F1
#
_cell.length_a   1.000
_cell.length_b   1.000
_cell.length_c   1.000
_cell.angle_alpha   90.00
_cell.angle_beta   90.00
_cell.angle_gamma   90.00
#
_symmetry.space_group_name_H-M   'P 1'
#
loop_
_entity.id
_entity.type
_entity.pdbx_description
1 polymer ?
#
loop_
_entity_poly.entity_id
_entity_poly.type
_entity_poly.pdbx_seq_one_letter_code
_entity_poly.pdbx_strand_id
1 'polypeptide(L)'
;MKDTTQAGTARKVFARNVRKLRRLLEVSQEALALESGLSRTYVSEIERGERNVSIDNMGALADALNVPLKDLVDPAYFKDVKSKLP
;
A
#
# COMPACT_ATOMS: atom_id res chain seq x y z
N MET A 1 -30.93 -6.99 4.04
CA MET A 1 -29.56 -7.50 3.84
C MET A 1 -28.71 -6.33 3.36
N LYS A 2 -27.78 -5.83 4.19
CA LYS A 2 -26.84 -4.76 3.83
C LYS A 2 -25.42 -5.26 4.08
N ASP A 3 -24.97 -6.20 3.27
CA ASP A 3 -23.55 -6.52 3.17
C ASP A 3 -22.95 -5.64 2.09
N THR A 4 -22.56 -4.43 2.46
CA THR A 4 -21.65 -3.64 1.65
C THR A 4 -20.71 -2.97 2.62
N THR A 5 -19.59 -3.66 2.89
CA THR A 5 -18.45 -3.11 3.61
C THR A 5 -18.17 -1.74 3.03
N GLN A 6 -18.35 -0.67 3.81
CA GLN A 6 -18.02 0.68 3.36
C GLN A 6 -16.49 0.76 3.21
N ALA A 7 -16.00 0.36 2.04
CA ALA A 7 -14.59 0.44 1.69
C ALA A 7 -14.21 1.91 1.77
N GLY A 8 -13.21 2.24 2.60
CA GLY A 8 -12.66 3.59 2.64
C GLY A 8 -12.25 4.07 1.23
N THR A 9 -12.01 5.37 1.07
CA THR A 9 -11.56 5.95 -0.21
C THR A 9 -10.41 5.15 -0.82
N ALA A 10 -10.22 5.19 -2.16
CA ALA A 10 -9.11 4.52 -2.84
C ALA A 10 -7.75 4.80 -2.18
N ARG A 11 -7.56 6.04 -1.70
CA ARG A 11 -6.42 6.45 -0.87
C ARG A 11 -6.25 5.61 0.40
N LYS A 12 -7.32 5.39 1.16
CA LYS A 12 -7.29 4.56 2.37
C LYS A 12 -7.04 3.08 2.07
N VAL A 13 -7.56 2.58 0.94
CA VAL A 13 -7.26 1.22 0.46
C VAL A 13 -5.77 1.08 0.15
N PHE A 14 -5.23 1.99 -0.65
CA PHE A 14 -3.81 2.06 -1.01
C PHE A 14 -2.90 2.17 0.23
N ALA A 15 -3.15 3.16 1.08
CA ALA A 15 -2.41 3.39 2.32
C ALA A 15 -2.31 2.13 3.21
N ARG A 16 -3.47 1.49 3.42
CA ARG A 16 -3.55 0.27 4.22
C ARG A 16 -2.79 -0.88 3.56
N ASN A 17 -2.93 -1.05 2.25
CA ASN A 17 -2.31 -2.17 1.55
C ASN A 17 -0.77 -2.03 1.50
N VAL A 18 -0.25 -0.83 1.21
CA VAL A 18 1.18 -0.50 1.30
C VAL A 18 1.73 -0.84 2.67
N ARG A 19 1.09 -0.32 3.73
CA ARG A 19 1.54 -0.54 5.12
C ARG A 19 1.54 -2.01 5.52
N LYS A 20 0.50 -2.75 5.12
CA LYS A 20 0.40 -4.19 5.42
C LYS A 20 1.48 -4.97 4.69
N LEU A 21 1.64 -4.75 3.39
CA LEU A 21 2.62 -5.47 2.59
C LEU A 21 4.04 -5.18 3.08
N ARG A 22 4.38 -3.91 3.30
CA ARG A 22 5.69 -3.51 3.83
C ARG A 22 6.02 -4.25 5.13
N ARG A 23 5.06 -4.35 6.05
CA ARG A 23 5.25 -5.04 7.34
C ARG A 23 5.41 -6.55 7.17
N LEU A 24 4.69 -7.17 6.23
CA LEU A 24 4.84 -8.60 5.94
C LEU A 24 6.19 -8.93 5.33
N LEU A 25 6.74 -8.01 4.54
CA LEU A 25 8.09 -8.10 3.98
C LEU A 25 9.20 -7.66 4.95
N GLU A 26 8.85 -7.30 6.19
CA GLU A 26 9.78 -6.80 7.21
C GLU A 26 10.62 -5.57 6.77
N VAL A 27 10.13 -4.80 5.79
CA VAL A 27 10.78 -3.60 5.28
C VAL A 27 10.49 -2.41 6.20
N SER A 28 11.50 -1.60 6.55
CA SER A 28 11.29 -0.37 7.33
C SER A 28 10.70 0.76 6.47
N GLN A 29 10.16 1.82 7.08
CA GLN A 29 9.70 2.99 6.30
C GLN A 29 10.88 3.67 5.61
N GLU A 30 12.04 3.71 6.27
CA GLU A 30 13.31 4.19 5.73
C GLU A 30 13.73 3.42 4.49
N ALA A 31 13.68 2.08 4.53
CA ALA A 31 14.06 1.23 3.40
C ALA A 31 13.09 1.37 2.22
N LEU A 32 11.78 1.39 2.49
CA LEU A 32 10.78 1.61 1.43
C LEU A 32 10.94 3.01 0.80
N ALA A 33 11.22 4.03 1.60
CA ALA A 33 11.47 5.38 1.11
C ALA A 33 12.70 5.43 0.21
N LEU A 34 13.79 4.79 0.62
CA LEU A 34 15.02 4.70 -0.17
C LEU A 34 14.76 4.02 -1.52
N GLU A 35 14.12 2.86 -1.51
CA GLU A 35 13.87 2.07 -2.73
C GLU A 35 12.88 2.75 -3.69
N SER A 36 11.85 3.42 -3.16
CA SER A 36 10.86 4.16 -3.96
C SER A 36 11.32 5.55 -4.40
N GLY A 37 12.50 6.02 -3.96
CA GLY A 37 12.98 7.38 -4.21
C GLY A 37 12.14 8.48 -3.53
N LEU A 38 11.39 8.13 -2.48
CA LEU A 38 10.51 9.04 -1.74
C LEU A 38 11.13 9.42 -0.39
N SER A 39 10.62 10.49 0.23
CA SER A 39 11.01 10.80 1.60
C SER A 39 10.31 9.87 2.60
N ARG A 40 11.02 9.48 3.66
CA ARG A 40 10.44 8.68 4.76
C ARG A 40 9.19 9.32 5.35
N THR A 41 9.20 10.63 5.56
CA THR A 41 8.02 11.38 6.06
C THR A 41 6.84 11.20 5.13
N TYR A 42 7.06 11.32 3.81
CA TYR A 42 5.99 11.17 2.82
C TYR A 42 5.46 9.73 2.78
N VAL A 43 6.33 8.71 2.84
CA VAL A 43 5.91 7.30 3.00
C VAL A 43 5.05 7.13 4.24
N SER A 44 5.46 7.72 5.37
CA SER A 44 4.70 7.65 6.63
C SER A 44 3.31 8.28 6.52
N GLU A 45 3.20 9.44 5.88
CA GLU A 45 1.91 10.11 5.63
C GLU A 45 1.02 9.34 4.65
N ILE A 46 1.61 8.71 3.63
CA ILE A 46 0.92 7.82 2.70
C ILE A 46 0.34 6.63 3.46
N GLU A 47 1.12 5.96 4.30
CA GLU A 47 0.65 4.80 5.10
C GLU A 47 -0.46 5.15 6.10
N ARG A 48 -0.57 6.42 6.50
CA ARG A 48 -1.68 6.95 7.32
C ARG A 48 -2.88 7.42 6.47
N GLY A 49 -2.73 7.53 5.16
CA GLY A 49 -3.76 8.00 4.25
C GLY A 49 -3.99 9.52 4.30
N GLU A 50 -3.01 10.27 4.79
CA GLU A 50 -3.08 11.73 4.99
C GLU A 50 -2.80 12.51 3.69
N ARG A 51 -2.08 11.90 2.74
CA ARG A 51 -1.71 12.52 1.46
C ARG A 51 -2.49 11.98 0.29
N ASN A 52 -2.82 12.86 -0.65
CA ASN A 52 -3.21 12.46 -2.00
C ASN A 52 -1.93 12.17 -2.79
N VAL A 53 -1.64 10.89 -2.98
CA VAL A 53 -0.45 10.42 -3.69
C VAL A 53 -0.71 10.44 -5.20
N SER A 54 0.27 10.85 -6.00
CA SER A 54 0.19 10.77 -7.46
C SER A 54 0.28 9.33 -7.94
N ILE A 55 -0.23 9.05 -9.14
CA ILE A 55 -0.18 7.69 -9.72
C ILE A 55 1.28 7.22 -9.88
N ASP A 56 2.20 8.10 -10.29
CA ASP A 56 3.62 7.74 -10.44
C ASP A 56 4.26 7.35 -9.10
N ASN A 57 3.96 8.08 -8.01
CA ASN A 57 4.46 7.73 -6.68
C ASN A 57 3.81 6.46 -6.15
N MET A 58 2.56 6.16 -6.54
CA MET A 58 1.95 4.86 -6.24
C MET A 58 2.68 3.73 -6.97
N GLY A 59 3.06 3.95 -8.24
CA GLY A 59 3.88 3.04 -9.04
C GLY A 59 5.24 2.78 -8.39
N ALA A 60 5.98 3.83 -8.02
CA ALA A 60 7.27 3.71 -7.36
C ALA A 60 7.21 2.90 -6.05
N LEU A 61 6.15 3.07 -5.26
CA LEU A 61 5.92 2.26 -4.05
C LEU A 61 5.57 0.81 -4.38
N ALA A 62 4.85 0.56 -5.47
CA ALA A 62 4.50 -0.78 -5.91
C ALA A 62 5.75 -1.54 -6.38
N ASP A 63 6.58 -0.88 -7.20
CA ASP A 63 7.86 -1.41 -7.69
C ASP A 63 8.81 -1.71 -6.53
N ALA A 64 8.95 -0.78 -5.57
CA ALA A 64 9.75 -0.97 -4.37
C ALA A 64 9.27 -2.11 -3.45
N LEU A 65 7.98 -2.46 -3.52
CA LEU A 65 7.39 -3.60 -2.79
C LEU A 65 7.28 -4.87 -3.66
N ASN A 66 7.79 -4.82 -4.89
CA ASN A 66 7.77 -5.91 -5.87
C ASN A 66 6.37 -6.51 -6.09
N VAL A 67 5.36 -5.65 -6.24
CA VAL A 67 3.97 -6.04 -6.55
C VAL A 67 3.38 -5.15 -7.61
N PRO A 68 2.41 -5.64 -8.42
CA PRO A 68 1.75 -4.78 -9.38
C PRO A 68 0.85 -3.76 -8.66
N LEU A 69 0.81 -2.52 -9.16
CA LEU A 69 0.04 -1.43 -8.54
C LEU A 69 -1.45 -1.77 -8.31
N LYS A 70 -2.07 -2.54 -9.20
CA LYS A 70 -3.47 -2.99 -9.07
C LYS A 70 -3.76 -3.69 -7.74
N ASP A 71 -2.77 -4.40 -7.17
CA ASP A 71 -2.91 -5.14 -5.92
C ASP A 71 -2.94 -4.19 -4.72
N LEU A 72 -2.20 -3.08 -4.80
CA LEU A 72 -2.21 -2.06 -3.76
C LEU A 72 -3.52 -1.26 -3.73
N VAL A 73 -4.24 -1.17 -4.84
CA VAL A 73 -5.56 -0.50 -4.89
C VAL A 73 -6.75 -1.44 -4.75
N ASP A 74 -6.51 -2.76 -4.65
CA ASP A 74 -7.56 -3.75 -4.47
C ASP A 74 -8.03 -3.83 -3.00
N PRO A 75 -9.30 -3.52 -2.69
CA PRO A 75 -9.82 -3.65 -1.33
C PRO A 75 -9.85 -5.10 -0.80
N ALA A 76 -9.79 -6.09 -1.68
CA ALA A 76 -9.80 -7.52 -1.36
C ALA A 76 -8.41 -8.15 -1.27
N TYR A 77 -7.34 -7.45 -1.64
CA TYR A 77 -5.98 -8.02 -1.76
C TYR A 77 -5.61 -8.95 -0.58
N PHE A 78 -5.71 -8.48 0.66
CA PHE A 78 -5.37 -9.29 1.84
C PHE A 78 -6.46 -10.24 2.34
N LYS A 79 -7.67 -10.22 1.78
CA LYS A 79 -8.70 -11.23 2.06
C LYS A 79 -8.38 -12.54 1.33
N ASP A 80 -7.73 -12.43 0.17
CA ASP A 80 -7.41 -13.57 -0.71
C ASP A 80 -5.95 -14.07 -0.55
N VAL A 81 -5.08 -13.29 0.11
CA VAL A 81 -3.66 -13.60 0.36
C VAL A 81 -3.39 -14.78 1.31
N LYS A 82 -4.43 -15.44 1.86
CA LYS A 82 -4.26 -16.73 2.58
C LYS A 82 -3.61 -17.83 1.72
N SER A 83 -3.37 -17.62 0.42
CA SER A 83 -2.78 -18.59 -0.51
C SER A 83 -1.54 -18.10 -1.31
N LYS A 84 -1.03 -16.87 -1.08
CA LYS A 84 -0.07 -16.23 -2.03
C LYS A 84 1.17 -15.54 -1.46
N LEU A 85 1.49 -15.71 -0.18
CA LEU A 85 2.86 -15.45 0.27
C LEU A 85 3.69 -16.76 0.16
N PRO A 86 4.96 -16.70 -0.26
CA PRO A 86 5.87 -17.83 -0.10
C PRO A 86 6.03 -18.24 1.38
#